data_AF-A0A3R7MA28-F1
#
_entry.id   AF-A0A3R7MA28-F1
#
_cell.length_a   1.000
_cell.length_b   1.000
_cell.length_c   1.000
_cell.angle_alpha   90.00
_cell.angle_beta   90.00
_cell.angle_gamma   90.00
#
_symmetry.space_group_name_H-M   'P 1'
#
loop_
_entity.id
_entity.type
_entity.pdbx_description
1 polymer ?
#
loop_
_entity_poly.entity_id
_entity_poly.type
_entity_poly.pdbx_seq_one_letter_code
_entity_poly.pdbx_strand_id
1 'polypeptide(L)'
;MACDILQIQQDNSLSCSQKLDKIQNLIQNIGYLPPGGLHHVSDIFEDCVQQEHAKSLETAYLISEETNILASSDLGRGLEAIGTHDINAVNQFTRQKIQGQDLKKAHYLAPLIPHLYRGQENEMASQMPDWYNTYSYFFIRSLKRTIEYYLEDRASKGDFDTELQVVQTELEDIAKNEDLDSTDAYQGRHKHDRLLKISLLLDDLEWDSKNTINYNEVKQNLSRYPNLEHLLTHNKPGIPTLRDHNQHPLTNLLRQEQDPNENPKTVQKLTYYNHCLELIAANGQSNDPLGTLRKKVLGRPEYESTIAEIEVISALRREFRTPNVDIEKQAPNGKQPDVHINTSSKTIWGEITIPRPQTSYQVARRYSLRTNPQDTDYWPKKSHLQKQILNKVESQIQPVKEDTGDLTMLVIKNEDSKVDKDTFQNYILGRLGLAIPEDPDAEPIVIRGETGLEYDDIDDYLDILVLFDTLNDLSSPPYIEGQVANLTDIDPTIIDQLVNVFNADELTPS
;
A
#
# COMPACT_ATOMS: atom_id res chain seq x y z
N MET A 1 -31.66 15.74 -9.41
CA MET A 1 -31.19 14.98 -8.22
C MET A 1 -30.26 15.79 -7.32
N ALA A 2 -29.02 16.12 -7.72
CA ALA A 2 -28.19 17.01 -6.89
C ALA A 2 -28.88 18.37 -6.63
N CYS A 3 -29.55 18.92 -7.65
CA CYS A 3 -30.39 20.12 -7.51
C CYS A 3 -31.60 19.92 -6.58
N ASP A 4 -32.14 18.71 -6.45
CA ASP A 4 -33.33 18.43 -5.59
C ASP A 4 -32.92 18.38 -4.11
N ILE A 5 -31.75 17.83 -3.82
CA ILE A 5 -31.18 17.80 -2.47
C ILE A 5 -30.75 19.21 -2.04
N LEU A 6 -30.14 19.97 -2.96
CA LEU A 6 -29.85 21.40 -2.73
C LEU A 6 -31.13 22.19 -2.42
N GLN A 7 -32.23 21.94 -3.12
CA GLN A 7 -33.51 22.56 -2.82
C GLN A 7 -34.04 22.17 -1.43
N ILE A 8 -33.91 20.90 -1.02
CA ILE A 8 -34.29 20.47 0.34
C ILE A 8 -33.42 21.18 1.39
N GLN A 9 -32.11 21.31 1.15
CA GLN A 9 -31.19 22.01 2.04
C GLN A 9 -31.62 23.47 2.25
N GLN A 10 -31.86 24.20 1.15
CA GLN A 10 -32.14 25.64 1.15
C GLN A 10 -33.57 26.00 1.56
N ASP A 11 -34.49 25.03 1.63
CA ASP A 11 -35.89 25.28 2.00
C ASP A 11 -36.04 25.47 3.51
N ASN A 12 -36.05 26.75 3.92
CA ASN A 12 -36.23 27.19 5.30
C ASN A 12 -37.65 26.95 5.85
N SER A 13 -38.61 26.52 5.02
CA SER A 13 -39.96 26.17 5.48
C SER A 13 -40.05 24.74 6.04
N LEU A 14 -39.05 23.90 5.77
CA LEU A 14 -39.02 22.51 6.23
C LEU A 14 -38.34 22.41 7.60
N SER A 15 -38.97 21.66 8.51
CA SER A 15 -38.29 21.21 9.72
C SER A 15 -37.21 20.20 9.40
N CYS A 16 -36.27 19.99 10.32
CA CYS A 16 -35.24 18.96 10.17
C CYS A 16 -35.81 17.57 9.91
N SER A 17 -36.88 17.20 10.62
CA SER A 17 -37.58 15.93 10.39
C SER A 17 -38.09 15.80 8.95
N GLN A 18 -38.66 16.88 8.41
CA GLN A 18 -39.20 16.91 7.04
C GLN A 18 -38.09 16.89 5.99
N LYS A 19 -36.96 17.56 6.23
CA LYS A 19 -35.80 17.50 5.34
C LYS A 19 -35.27 16.06 5.23
N LEU A 20 -35.10 15.40 6.38
CA LEU A 20 -34.67 14.00 6.45
C LEU A 20 -35.68 13.04 5.80
N ASP A 21 -36.98 13.20 6.05
CA ASP A 21 -38.02 12.40 5.38
C ASP A 21 -37.95 12.53 3.86
N LYS A 22 -37.77 13.75 3.35
CA LYS A 22 -37.65 13.97 1.90
C LYS A 22 -36.41 13.28 1.33
N ILE A 23 -35.27 13.28 2.03
CA ILE A 23 -34.07 12.55 1.63
C ILE A 23 -34.33 11.05 1.61
N GLN A 24 -34.89 10.48 2.69
CA GLN A 24 -35.19 9.05 2.78
C GLN A 24 -36.14 8.61 1.65
N ASN A 25 -37.19 9.38 1.39
CA ASN A 25 -38.13 9.12 0.30
C ASN A 25 -37.46 9.19 -1.07
N LEU A 26 -36.54 10.12 -1.30
CA LEU A 26 -35.79 10.20 -2.57
C LEU A 26 -34.94 8.95 -2.79
N ILE A 27 -34.25 8.47 -1.75
CA ILE A 27 -33.41 7.27 -1.82
C ILE A 27 -34.28 6.04 -2.11
N GLN A 28 -35.37 5.85 -1.37
CA GLN A 28 -36.26 4.70 -1.53
C GLN A 28 -36.94 4.63 -2.91
N ASN A 29 -37.20 5.79 -3.52
CA ASN A 29 -37.87 5.84 -4.83
C ASN A 29 -36.90 5.64 -6.01
N ILE A 30 -35.61 5.96 -5.86
CA ILE A 30 -34.67 6.08 -6.99
C ILE A 30 -33.47 5.11 -6.86
N GLY A 31 -33.17 4.64 -5.65
CA GLY A 31 -32.14 3.64 -5.36
C GLY A 31 -30.70 4.18 -5.29
N TYR A 32 -30.41 5.39 -5.77
CA TYR A 32 -29.06 5.97 -5.66
C TYR A 32 -29.05 7.50 -5.60
N LEU A 33 -28.08 8.08 -4.88
CA LEU A 33 -27.80 9.51 -4.85
C LEU A 33 -26.58 9.82 -5.74
N PRO A 34 -26.62 10.85 -6.61
CA PRO A 34 -25.44 11.26 -7.35
C PRO A 34 -24.37 11.83 -6.40
N PRO A 35 -23.06 11.61 -6.65
CA PRO A 35 -21.97 12.05 -5.76
C PRO A 35 -22.05 13.54 -5.36
N GLY A 36 -22.36 14.44 -6.31
CA GLY A 36 -22.51 15.87 -6.03
C GLY A 36 -23.71 16.25 -5.15
N GLY A 37 -24.61 15.31 -4.85
CA GLY A 37 -25.72 15.50 -3.90
C GLY A 37 -25.35 15.19 -2.45
N LEU A 38 -24.31 14.38 -2.21
CA LEU A 38 -23.93 13.93 -0.86
C LEU A 38 -23.40 15.08 0.00
N HIS A 39 -22.71 16.04 -0.60
CA HIS A 39 -22.27 17.26 0.07
C HIS A 39 -23.44 18.02 0.72
N HIS A 40 -24.55 18.16 0.00
CA HIS A 40 -25.75 18.83 0.52
C HIS A 40 -26.45 18.00 1.61
N VAL A 41 -26.42 16.66 1.52
CA VAL A 41 -26.90 15.80 2.60
C VAL A 41 -26.04 15.96 3.86
N SER A 42 -24.72 16.06 3.69
CA SER A 42 -23.75 16.30 4.75
C SER A 42 -24.08 17.59 5.52
N ASP A 43 -24.30 18.70 4.80
CA ASP A 43 -24.70 19.97 5.41
C ASP A 43 -26.05 19.86 6.15
N ILE A 44 -27.02 19.12 5.59
CA ILE A 44 -28.30 18.88 6.26
C ILE A 44 -28.10 18.10 7.57
N PHE A 45 -27.20 17.10 7.61
CA PHE A 45 -26.88 16.41 8.85
C PHE A 45 -26.25 17.35 9.88
N GLU A 46 -25.29 18.19 9.49
CA GLU A 46 -24.68 19.18 10.38
C GLU A 46 -25.74 20.12 10.99
N ASP A 47 -26.67 20.61 10.17
CA ASP A 47 -27.74 21.52 10.62
C ASP A 47 -28.79 20.83 11.50
N CYS A 48 -29.08 19.56 11.25
CA CYS A 48 -30.23 18.87 11.83
C CYS A 48 -29.93 17.89 12.94
N VAL A 49 -28.67 17.50 13.13
CA VAL A 49 -28.28 16.50 14.14
C VAL A 49 -28.75 16.88 15.55
N GLN A 50 -28.74 18.17 15.90
CA GLN A 50 -29.16 18.62 17.23
C GLN A 50 -30.65 18.41 17.51
N GLN A 51 -31.49 18.47 16.48
CA GLN A 51 -32.95 18.33 16.62
C GLN A 51 -33.40 16.88 16.37
N GLU A 52 -32.72 16.19 15.45
CA GLU A 52 -33.16 14.92 14.87
C GLU A 52 -31.97 13.94 14.74
N HIS A 53 -31.24 13.69 15.85
CA HIS A 53 -30.06 12.84 15.86
C HIS A 53 -30.35 11.41 15.35
N ALA A 54 -31.31 10.73 15.96
CA ALA A 54 -31.66 9.35 15.60
C ALA A 54 -32.07 9.22 14.13
N LYS A 55 -32.86 10.18 13.63
CA LYS A 55 -33.31 10.19 12.24
C LYS A 55 -32.18 10.53 11.26
N SER A 56 -31.22 11.35 11.67
CA SER A 56 -30.01 11.63 10.89
C SER A 56 -29.16 10.36 10.75
N LEU A 57 -28.98 9.61 11.86
CA LEU A 57 -28.28 8.33 11.86
C LEU A 57 -28.99 7.26 11.03
N GLU A 58 -30.32 7.15 11.14
CA GLU A 58 -31.13 6.25 10.31
C GLU A 58 -31.03 6.60 8.82
N THR A 59 -31.04 7.89 8.49
CA THR A 59 -30.89 8.36 7.11
C THR A 59 -29.51 8.04 6.56
N ALA A 60 -28.45 8.28 7.34
CA ALA A 60 -27.07 7.91 6.97
C ALA A 60 -26.94 6.41 6.72
N TYR A 61 -27.53 5.59 7.59
CA TYR A 61 -27.55 4.14 7.43
C TYR A 61 -28.32 3.71 6.17
N LEU A 62 -29.49 4.29 5.91
CA LEU A 62 -30.28 4.02 4.70
C LEU A 62 -29.51 4.39 3.42
N ILE A 63 -28.79 5.51 3.43
CA ILE A 63 -27.91 5.88 2.31
C ILE A 63 -26.91 4.75 2.08
N SER A 64 -26.19 4.33 3.11
CA SER A 64 -25.19 3.26 2.98
C SER A 64 -25.80 1.94 2.49
N GLU A 65 -27.00 1.59 2.97
CA GLU A 65 -27.74 0.38 2.57
C GLU A 65 -28.11 0.38 1.08
N GLU A 66 -28.70 1.47 0.59
CA GLU A 66 -29.26 1.52 -0.76
C GLU A 66 -28.21 1.86 -1.82
N THR A 67 -27.22 2.67 -1.46
CA THR A 67 -26.25 3.21 -2.43
C THR A 67 -24.91 2.47 -2.45
N ASN A 68 -24.67 1.57 -1.48
CA ASN A 68 -23.41 0.86 -1.28
C ASN A 68 -22.17 1.79 -1.37
N ILE A 69 -22.33 3.02 -0.89
CA ILE A 69 -21.30 4.06 -0.95
C ILE A 69 -20.15 3.68 0.00
N LEU A 70 -18.92 3.77 -0.52
CA LEU A 70 -17.74 4.04 0.30
C LEU A 70 -17.92 5.47 0.80
N ALA A 71 -18.17 5.70 2.10
CA ALA A 71 -18.36 7.05 2.62
C ALA A 71 -17.21 7.93 2.11
N SER A 72 -17.50 8.78 1.13
CA SER A 72 -16.52 9.66 0.52
C SER A 72 -16.39 10.91 1.38
N SER A 73 -15.36 11.71 1.11
CA SER A 73 -15.21 13.05 1.68
C SER A 73 -16.48 13.91 1.65
N ASP A 74 -17.42 13.62 0.75
CA ASP A 74 -18.62 14.41 0.53
C ASP A 74 -19.68 14.24 1.64
N LEU A 75 -19.79 13.06 2.26
CA LEU A 75 -20.70 12.81 3.40
C LEU A 75 -19.99 12.89 4.76
N GLY A 76 -18.66 12.89 4.75
CA GLY A 76 -17.83 12.76 5.95
C GLY A 76 -18.20 13.73 7.07
N ARG A 77 -18.26 15.04 6.80
CA ARG A 77 -18.52 16.05 7.85
C ARG A 77 -19.87 15.87 8.56
N GLY A 78 -20.93 15.56 7.80
CA GLY A 78 -22.26 15.29 8.37
C GLY A 78 -22.27 14.04 9.26
N LEU A 79 -21.53 12.99 8.87
CA LEU A 79 -21.36 11.80 9.71
C LEU A 79 -20.55 12.11 10.99
N GLU A 80 -19.49 12.91 10.87
CA GLU A 80 -18.70 13.37 12.02
C GLU A 80 -19.57 14.20 12.99
N ALA A 81 -20.46 15.04 12.47
CA ALA A 81 -21.41 15.80 13.28
C ALA A 81 -22.40 14.89 14.03
N ILE A 82 -22.91 13.84 13.37
CA ILE A 82 -23.76 12.81 14.01
C ILE A 82 -23.03 12.15 15.18
N GLY A 83 -21.78 11.72 14.96
CA GLY A 83 -20.93 11.14 15.99
C GLY A 83 -20.67 12.09 17.16
N THR A 84 -20.25 13.31 16.85
CA THR A 84 -19.88 14.34 17.85
C THR A 84 -21.05 14.75 18.73
N HIS A 85 -22.27 14.76 18.19
CA HIS A 85 -23.45 15.17 18.94
C HIS A 85 -23.85 14.15 20.02
N ASP A 86 -23.90 12.86 19.68
CA ASP A 86 -24.25 11.79 20.62
C ASP A 86 -23.65 10.43 20.21
N ILE A 87 -22.42 10.17 20.66
CA ILE A 87 -21.73 8.90 20.44
C ILE A 87 -22.37 7.72 21.16
N ASN A 88 -23.09 7.96 22.27
CA ASN A 88 -23.77 6.90 22.99
C ASN A 88 -24.96 6.36 22.20
N ALA A 89 -25.71 7.25 21.53
CA ALA A 89 -26.75 6.86 20.60
C ALA A 89 -26.17 6.09 19.40
N VAL A 90 -25.02 6.50 18.86
CA VAL A 90 -24.30 5.73 17.82
C VAL A 90 -23.88 4.35 18.31
N ASN A 91 -23.33 4.23 19.52
CA ASN A 91 -22.96 2.96 20.14
C ASN A 91 -24.17 2.03 20.33
N GLN A 92 -25.31 2.58 20.76
CA GLN A 92 -26.56 1.83 20.91
C GLN A 92 -27.10 1.35 19.56
N PHE A 93 -27.13 2.24 18.56
CA PHE A 93 -27.58 1.90 17.21
C PHE A 93 -26.70 0.81 16.58
N THR A 94 -25.38 0.94 16.71
CA THR A 94 -24.41 -0.06 16.23
C THR A 94 -24.65 -1.41 16.88
N ARG A 95 -24.78 -1.46 18.22
CA ARG A 95 -25.09 -2.70 18.95
C ARG A 95 -26.38 -3.35 18.49
N GLN A 96 -27.45 -2.57 18.31
CA GLN A 96 -28.72 -3.08 17.81
C GLN A 96 -28.59 -3.69 16.41
N LYS A 97 -27.79 -3.09 15.52
CA LYS A 97 -27.59 -3.60 14.16
C LYS A 97 -26.77 -4.89 14.15
N ILE A 98 -25.68 -4.98 14.92
CA ILE A 98 -24.83 -6.18 14.96
C ILE A 98 -25.47 -7.34 15.74
N GLN A 99 -26.44 -7.07 16.62
CA GLN A 99 -27.22 -8.09 17.34
C GLN A 99 -28.54 -8.43 16.62
N GLY A 100 -28.83 -7.76 15.50
CA GLY A 100 -30.07 -7.92 14.76
C GLY A 100 -30.22 -9.29 14.10
N GLN A 101 -31.46 -9.66 13.76
CA GLN A 101 -31.77 -10.94 13.11
C GLN A 101 -31.15 -11.07 11.71
N ASP A 102 -30.94 -9.95 11.01
CA ASP A 102 -30.26 -9.90 9.71
C ASP A 102 -28.86 -9.31 9.88
N LEU A 103 -27.90 -10.13 10.28
CA LEU A 103 -26.51 -9.72 10.47
C LEU A 103 -25.89 -9.13 9.20
N LYS A 104 -26.39 -9.50 8.00
CA LYS A 104 -25.90 -8.88 6.76
C LYS A 104 -26.18 -7.39 6.79
N LYS A 105 -27.32 -6.93 7.29
CA LYS A 105 -27.62 -5.49 7.36
C LYS A 105 -26.60 -4.69 8.18
N ALA A 106 -25.90 -5.29 9.15
CA ALA A 106 -24.82 -4.61 9.86
C ALA A 106 -23.64 -4.23 8.93
N HIS A 107 -23.46 -4.91 7.80
CA HIS A 107 -22.36 -4.63 6.87
C HIS A 107 -22.43 -3.24 6.23
N TYR A 108 -23.63 -2.68 6.11
CA TYR A 108 -23.83 -1.33 5.58
C TYR A 108 -23.48 -0.25 6.61
N LEU A 109 -23.32 -0.61 7.88
CA LEU A 109 -22.87 0.34 8.89
C LEU A 109 -21.35 0.53 8.85
N ALA A 110 -20.59 -0.50 8.45
CA ALA A 110 -19.12 -0.49 8.48
C ALA A 110 -18.47 0.70 7.73
N PRO A 111 -18.95 1.13 6.54
CA PRO A 111 -18.39 2.31 5.86
C PRO A 111 -18.62 3.64 6.59
N LEU A 112 -19.58 3.72 7.52
CA LEU A 112 -19.91 4.94 8.25
C LEU A 112 -19.05 5.10 9.52
N ILE A 113 -18.58 3.99 10.10
CA ILE A 113 -17.82 3.95 11.35
C ILE A 113 -16.62 4.91 11.38
N PRO A 114 -15.78 5.03 10.34
CA PRO A 114 -14.61 5.91 10.38
C PRO A 114 -14.98 7.38 10.66
N HIS A 115 -16.11 7.84 10.12
CA HIS A 115 -16.57 9.22 10.30
C HIS A 115 -17.38 9.39 11.58
N LEU A 116 -18.27 8.44 11.91
CA LEU A 116 -19.08 8.49 13.13
C LEU A 116 -18.22 8.51 14.42
N TYR A 117 -17.03 7.92 14.39
CA TYR A 117 -16.11 7.89 15.52
C TYR A 117 -14.93 8.86 15.39
N ARG A 118 -14.95 9.78 14.42
CA ARG A 118 -13.82 10.69 14.22
C ARG A 118 -13.62 11.59 15.44
N GLY A 119 -12.39 11.62 15.96
CA GLY A 119 -12.04 12.34 17.19
C GLY A 119 -12.57 11.68 18.48
N GLN A 120 -13.13 10.47 18.36
CA GLN A 120 -13.73 9.68 19.44
C GLN A 120 -13.19 8.24 19.42
N GLU A 121 -11.90 8.08 19.08
CA GLU A 121 -11.27 6.78 18.87
C GLU A 121 -11.21 5.94 20.15
N ASN A 122 -11.17 6.58 21.33
CA ASN A 122 -11.33 5.90 22.62
C ASN A 122 -12.69 5.22 22.76
N GLU A 123 -13.76 5.87 22.29
CA GLU A 123 -15.08 5.26 22.32
C GLU A 123 -15.22 4.16 21.26
N MET A 124 -14.59 4.31 20.10
CA MET A 124 -14.55 3.23 19.11
C MET A 124 -13.85 1.99 19.69
N ALA A 125 -12.67 2.19 20.30
CA ALA A 125 -11.90 1.11 20.93
C ALA A 125 -12.69 0.42 22.03
N SER A 126 -13.42 1.16 22.87
CA SER A 126 -14.24 0.54 23.93
C SER A 126 -15.32 -0.41 23.40
N GLN A 127 -15.77 -0.24 22.14
CA GLN A 127 -16.77 -1.12 21.50
C GLN A 127 -16.16 -2.30 20.73
N MET A 128 -14.86 -2.26 20.42
CA MET A 128 -14.19 -3.23 19.55
C MET A 128 -14.28 -4.69 20.05
N PRO A 129 -14.07 -5.00 21.34
CA PRO A 129 -14.26 -6.36 21.86
C PRO A 129 -15.68 -6.89 21.65
N ASP A 130 -16.68 -6.06 21.91
CA ASP A 130 -18.09 -6.43 21.74
C ASP A 130 -18.41 -6.68 20.26
N TRP A 131 -17.86 -5.87 19.36
CA TRP A 131 -18.01 -6.07 17.91
C TRP A 131 -17.37 -7.38 17.46
N TYR A 132 -16.14 -7.66 17.89
CA TYR A 132 -15.41 -8.87 17.55
C TYR A 132 -16.16 -10.13 18.00
N ASN A 133 -16.59 -10.14 19.27
CA ASN A 133 -17.30 -11.28 19.89
C ASN A 133 -18.73 -11.47 19.35
N THR A 134 -19.43 -10.38 19.03
CA THR A 134 -20.82 -10.47 18.55
C THR A 134 -20.89 -10.77 17.05
N TYR A 135 -20.08 -10.08 16.25
CA TYR A 135 -20.06 -10.25 14.80
C TYR A 135 -18.71 -9.84 14.20
N SER A 136 -17.71 -10.73 14.30
CA SER A 136 -16.33 -10.51 13.85
C SER A 136 -16.22 -9.95 12.42
N TYR A 137 -17.08 -10.36 11.49
CA TYR A 137 -17.07 -9.83 10.13
C TYR A 137 -17.37 -8.32 10.07
N PHE A 138 -18.31 -7.82 10.86
CA PHE A 138 -18.56 -6.37 10.97
C PHE A 138 -17.35 -5.67 11.58
N PHE A 139 -16.80 -6.19 12.67
CA PHE A 139 -15.58 -5.67 13.31
C PHE A 139 -14.44 -5.49 12.30
N ILE A 140 -14.09 -6.55 11.56
CA ILE A 140 -13.00 -6.53 10.57
C ILE A 140 -13.28 -5.49 9.49
N ARG A 141 -14.50 -5.48 8.94
CA ARG A 141 -14.84 -4.56 7.85
C ARG A 141 -14.82 -3.10 8.29
N SER A 142 -15.34 -2.80 9.47
CA SER A 142 -15.33 -1.45 10.03
C SER A 142 -13.91 -0.93 10.22
N LEU A 143 -13.02 -1.74 10.80
CA LEU A 143 -11.64 -1.32 11.04
C LEU A 143 -10.80 -1.23 9.75
N LYS A 144 -11.03 -2.11 8.76
CA LYS A 144 -10.43 -1.95 7.41
C LYS A 144 -10.81 -0.61 6.78
N ARG A 145 -12.09 -0.20 6.88
CA ARG A 145 -12.54 1.13 6.42
C ARG A 145 -11.89 2.27 7.20
N THR A 146 -11.70 2.11 8.50
CA THR A 146 -11.03 3.12 9.33
C THR A 146 -9.56 3.31 8.92
N ILE A 147 -8.83 2.24 8.64
CA ILE A 147 -7.44 2.31 8.16
C ILE A 147 -7.38 2.97 6.79
N GLU A 148 -8.23 2.55 5.84
CA GLU A 148 -8.30 3.15 4.51
C GLU A 148 -8.55 4.66 4.60
N TYR A 149 -9.48 5.08 5.46
CA TYR A 149 -9.76 6.48 5.71
C TYR A 149 -8.55 7.25 6.26
N TYR A 150 -7.88 6.73 7.29
CA TYR A 150 -6.69 7.39 7.84
C TYR A 150 -5.53 7.47 6.83
N LEU A 151 -5.38 6.46 5.95
CA LEU A 151 -4.40 6.52 4.86
C LEU A 151 -4.73 7.64 3.86
N GLU A 152 -6.00 7.87 3.54
CA GLU A 152 -6.44 8.97 2.69
C GLU A 152 -6.19 10.34 3.34
N ASP A 153 -6.56 10.47 4.61
CA ASP A 153 -6.55 11.74 5.32
C ASP A 153 -5.13 12.16 5.72
N ARG A 154 -4.19 11.20 5.88
CA ARG A 154 -2.77 11.45 6.23
C ARG A 154 -2.06 12.26 5.14
N ALA A 155 -2.51 12.13 3.90
CA ALA A 155 -1.99 12.90 2.77
C ALA A 155 -2.38 14.40 2.83
N SER A 156 -3.36 14.78 3.65
CA SER A 156 -3.94 16.13 3.65
C SER A 156 -3.97 16.83 5.02
N LYS A 157 -4.08 16.11 6.14
CA LYS A 157 -4.36 16.71 7.48
C LYS A 157 -3.33 16.39 8.59
N GLY A 158 -2.29 15.59 8.32
CA GLY A 158 -1.23 15.29 9.30
C GLY A 158 -1.22 13.84 9.80
N ASP A 159 -0.40 13.54 10.81
CA ASP A 159 -0.23 12.17 11.34
C ASP A 159 -1.25 11.85 12.44
N PHE A 160 -1.91 10.69 12.36
CA PHE A 160 -2.97 10.25 13.28
C PHE A 160 -2.45 9.38 14.42
N ASP A 161 -1.21 9.63 14.84
CA ASP A 161 -0.47 8.70 15.70
C ASP A 161 -1.14 8.42 17.05
N THR A 162 -1.84 9.42 17.62
CA THR A 162 -2.55 9.28 18.90
C THR A 162 -3.83 8.47 18.73
N GLU A 163 -4.61 8.77 17.69
CA GLU A 163 -5.83 8.06 17.33
C GLU A 163 -5.54 6.59 16.99
N LEU A 164 -4.50 6.35 16.20
CA LEU A 164 -4.04 5.01 15.84
C LEU A 164 -3.50 4.26 17.05
N GLN A 165 -2.89 4.95 18.03
CA GLN A 165 -2.40 4.29 19.23
C GLN A 165 -3.51 3.61 20.01
N VAL A 166 -4.65 4.28 20.13
CA VAL A 166 -5.83 3.76 20.83
C VAL A 166 -6.35 2.49 20.14
N VAL A 167 -6.54 2.55 18.82
CA VAL A 167 -7.00 1.41 18.03
C VAL A 167 -6.00 0.24 18.09
N GLN A 168 -4.70 0.54 17.99
CA GLN A 168 -3.67 -0.49 18.08
C GLN A 168 -3.70 -1.20 19.42
N THR A 169 -3.72 -0.47 20.54
CA THR A 169 -3.67 -1.08 21.87
C THR A 169 -4.84 -2.05 22.07
N GLU A 170 -6.04 -1.67 21.65
CA GLU A 170 -7.21 -2.54 21.75
C GLU A 170 -7.08 -3.78 20.83
N LEU A 171 -6.56 -3.63 19.60
CA LEU A 171 -6.29 -4.78 18.74
C LEU A 171 -5.24 -5.73 19.33
N GLU A 172 -4.20 -5.21 19.97
CA GLU A 172 -3.19 -6.02 20.64
C GLU A 172 -3.79 -6.82 21.79
N ASP A 173 -4.71 -6.22 22.56
CA ASP A 173 -5.41 -6.89 23.65
C ASP A 173 -6.37 -7.98 23.14
N ILE A 174 -7.12 -7.71 22.06
CA ILE A 174 -7.96 -8.73 21.41
C ILE A 174 -7.09 -9.87 20.87
N ALA A 175 -6.01 -9.57 20.15
CA ALA A 175 -5.09 -10.57 19.60
C ALA A 175 -4.49 -11.45 20.70
N LYS A 176 -4.09 -10.85 21.82
CA LYS A 176 -3.56 -11.58 22.97
C LYS A 176 -4.58 -12.52 23.62
N ASN A 177 -5.87 -12.14 23.64
CA ASN A 177 -6.94 -13.00 24.13
C ASN A 177 -7.18 -14.22 23.22
N GLU A 178 -6.84 -14.11 21.94
CA GLU A 178 -6.85 -15.21 20.95
C GLU A 178 -5.50 -15.95 20.86
N ASP A 179 -4.62 -15.78 21.86
CA ASP A 179 -3.28 -16.37 21.89
C ASP A 179 -2.39 -16.01 20.67
N LEU A 180 -2.66 -14.88 20.00
CA LEU A 180 -1.86 -14.36 18.90
C LEU A 180 -0.72 -13.46 19.42
N ASP A 181 0.49 -13.66 18.90
CA ASP A 181 1.63 -12.79 19.23
C ASP A 181 1.56 -11.46 18.45
N SER A 182 1.08 -10.42 19.13
CA SER A 182 0.94 -9.08 18.57
C SER A 182 2.26 -8.35 18.29
N THR A 183 3.41 -8.96 18.60
CA THR A 183 4.74 -8.41 18.34
C THR A 183 5.43 -9.06 17.13
N ASP A 184 5.03 -10.28 16.76
CA ASP A 184 5.73 -11.06 15.75
C ASP A 184 5.49 -10.52 14.33
N ALA A 185 4.33 -9.92 14.06
CA ALA A 185 4.01 -9.35 12.75
C ALA A 185 4.83 -8.07 12.40
N TYR A 186 5.67 -7.58 13.33
CA TYR A 186 6.34 -6.26 13.25
C TYR A 186 7.86 -6.31 13.40
N GLN A 187 8.48 -7.38 12.91
CA GLN A 187 9.93 -7.44 12.82
C GLN A 187 10.44 -6.49 11.71
N GLY A 188 11.67 -5.98 11.84
CA GLY A 188 12.34 -5.26 10.75
C GLY A 188 12.26 -3.73 10.80
N ARG A 189 12.34 -3.09 9.63
CA ARG A 189 12.51 -1.62 9.50
C ARG A 189 11.19 -0.88 9.79
N HIS A 190 10.06 -1.59 9.81
CA HIS A 190 8.72 -1.03 9.94
C HIS A 190 8.08 -1.20 11.32
N LYS A 191 8.86 -1.58 12.35
CA LYS A 191 8.36 -1.77 13.73
C LYS A 191 7.65 -0.55 14.35
N HIS A 192 7.80 0.63 13.75
CA HIS A 192 7.19 1.89 14.19
C HIS A 192 6.03 2.35 13.28
N ASP A 193 5.73 1.63 12.20
CA ASP A 193 4.61 1.97 11.30
C ASP A 193 3.29 1.48 11.91
N ARG A 194 2.61 2.39 12.61
CA ARG A 194 1.41 2.10 13.39
C ARG A 194 0.22 1.64 12.53
N LEU A 195 0.04 2.25 11.36
CA LEU A 195 -1.03 1.90 10.42
C LEU A 195 -0.83 0.50 9.86
N LEU A 196 0.38 0.21 9.42
CA LEU A 196 0.74 -1.13 8.98
C LEU A 196 0.53 -2.14 10.10
N LYS A 197 0.84 -1.74 11.34
CA LYS A 197 0.62 -2.57 12.51
C LYS A 197 -0.84 -2.92 12.76
N ILE A 198 -1.73 -1.95 12.70
CA ILE A 198 -3.16 -2.21 12.85
C ILE A 198 -3.66 -3.10 11.69
N SER A 199 -3.21 -2.84 10.46
CA SER A 199 -3.63 -3.63 9.29
C SER A 199 -3.25 -5.11 9.39
N LEU A 200 -2.03 -5.41 9.81
CA LEU A 200 -1.56 -6.79 9.91
C LEU A 200 -2.24 -7.55 11.06
N LEU A 201 -2.43 -6.90 12.23
CA LEU A 201 -3.21 -7.49 13.35
C LEU A 201 -4.65 -7.83 12.94
N LEU A 202 -5.30 -6.96 12.16
CA LEU A 202 -6.65 -7.23 11.66
C LEU A 202 -6.70 -8.44 10.74
N ASP A 203 -5.72 -8.62 9.86
CA ASP A 203 -5.67 -9.78 8.98
C ASP A 203 -5.45 -11.08 9.78
N ASP A 204 -4.67 -11.03 10.87
CA ASP A 204 -4.44 -12.17 11.75
C ASP A 204 -5.74 -12.56 12.49
N LEU A 205 -6.46 -11.58 13.06
CA LEU A 205 -7.76 -11.77 13.72
C LEU A 205 -8.86 -12.23 12.74
N GLU A 206 -8.90 -11.68 11.52
CA GLU A 206 -9.85 -12.13 10.50
C GLU A 206 -9.62 -13.61 10.19
N TRP A 207 -8.36 -14.05 10.19
CA TRP A 207 -8.01 -15.40 9.81
C TRP A 207 -8.19 -16.43 10.92
N ASP A 208 -7.86 -16.09 12.17
CA ASP A 208 -8.13 -16.98 13.32
C ASP A 208 -9.60 -17.43 13.33
N SER A 209 -10.51 -16.53 12.95
CA SER A 209 -11.94 -16.83 12.82
C SER A 209 -12.35 -17.74 11.63
N LYS A 210 -11.46 -18.06 10.68
CA LYS A 210 -11.82 -18.58 9.33
C LYS A 210 -11.29 -19.96 8.89
N ASN A 211 -10.49 -20.68 9.69
CA ASN A 211 -10.06 -22.11 9.55
C ASN A 211 -8.55 -22.28 9.73
N THR A 212 -8.15 -23.36 10.40
CA THR A 212 -6.77 -23.76 10.67
C THR A 212 -6.02 -24.25 9.42
N ILE A 213 -4.87 -23.66 9.10
CA ILE A 213 -3.93 -24.15 8.07
C ILE A 213 -3.36 -25.51 8.49
N ASN A 214 -3.30 -26.46 7.54
CA ASN A 214 -2.58 -27.71 7.73
C ASN A 214 -1.06 -27.51 7.54
N TYR A 215 -0.35 -27.24 8.64
CA TYR A 215 1.09 -27.01 8.62
C TYR A 215 1.93 -28.21 8.20
N ASN A 216 1.41 -29.43 8.30
CA ASN A 216 2.11 -30.60 7.77
C ASN A 216 2.17 -30.57 6.24
N GLU A 217 1.10 -30.09 5.60
CA GLU A 217 1.04 -29.92 4.16
C GLU A 217 1.96 -28.78 3.69
N VAL A 218 1.94 -27.62 4.37
CA VAL A 218 2.88 -26.51 4.10
C VAL A 218 4.33 -26.99 4.17
N LYS A 219 4.68 -27.78 5.18
CA LYS A 219 6.03 -28.33 5.34
C LYS A 219 6.37 -29.31 4.22
N GLN A 220 5.43 -30.18 3.85
CA GLN A 220 5.63 -31.14 2.77
C GLN A 220 5.83 -30.43 1.41
N ASN A 221 5.07 -29.37 1.16
CA ASN A 221 5.20 -28.54 -0.03
C ASN A 221 6.54 -27.77 -0.05
N LEU A 222 6.96 -27.18 1.08
CA LEU A 222 8.26 -26.52 1.19
C LEU A 222 9.43 -27.44 0.82
N SER A 223 9.38 -28.73 1.19
CA SER A 223 10.45 -29.69 0.89
C SER A 223 10.70 -29.94 -0.61
N ARG A 224 9.80 -29.46 -1.49
CA ARG A 224 9.97 -29.49 -2.94
C ARG A 224 10.88 -28.37 -3.47
N TYR A 225 11.18 -27.38 -2.65
CA TYR A 225 11.96 -26.19 -2.99
C TYR A 225 13.21 -26.11 -2.11
N PRO A 226 14.29 -26.85 -2.45
CA PRO A 226 15.42 -27.04 -1.55
C PRO A 226 16.18 -25.77 -1.17
N ASN A 227 16.27 -24.76 -2.06
CA ASN A 227 16.95 -23.50 -1.76
C ASN A 227 16.09 -22.62 -0.83
N LEU A 228 14.78 -22.62 -1.07
CA LEU A 228 13.82 -21.95 -0.19
C LEU A 228 13.75 -22.63 1.19
N GLU A 229 13.73 -23.97 1.23
CA GLU A 229 13.80 -24.74 2.46
C GLU A 229 15.11 -24.45 3.20
N HIS A 230 16.23 -24.41 2.50
CA HIS A 230 17.52 -24.06 3.09
C HIS A 230 17.49 -22.67 3.73
N LEU A 231 17.00 -21.65 3.01
CA LEU A 231 16.85 -20.29 3.54
C LEU A 231 16.01 -20.27 4.82
N LEU A 232 14.87 -20.95 4.83
CA LEU A 232 13.94 -20.94 5.97
C LEU A 232 14.39 -21.79 7.15
N THR A 233 15.24 -22.79 6.94
CA THR A 233 15.73 -23.70 7.98
C THR A 233 17.14 -23.35 8.47
N HIS A 234 17.82 -22.41 7.81
CA HIS A 234 19.18 -21.98 8.17
C HIS A 234 19.25 -21.47 9.61
N ASN A 235 20.15 -22.04 10.42
CA ASN A 235 20.39 -21.75 11.85
C ASN A 235 19.22 -22.02 12.84
N LYS A 236 17.95 -21.82 12.44
CA LYS A 236 16.75 -22.12 13.25
C LYS A 236 15.58 -22.46 12.32
N PRO A 237 14.57 -23.24 12.75
CA PRO A 237 13.38 -23.48 11.95
C PRO A 237 12.57 -22.17 11.80
N GLY A 238 12.32 -21.73 10.56
CA GLY A 238 11.44 -20.60 10.22
C GLY A 238 9.96 -20.99 10.06
N ILE A 239 9.65 -22.29 10.00
CA ILE A 239 8.28 -22.80 9.93
C ILE A 239 7.41 -22.38 11.13
N PRO A 240 7.89 -22.39 12.40
CA PRO A 240 7.14 -21.82 13.52
C PRO A 240 6.76 -20.35 13.27
N THR A 241 7.68 -19.52 12.79
CA THR A 241 7.39 -18.12 12.43
C THR A 241 6.32 -18.04 11.33
N LEU A 242 6.43 -18.84 10.25
CA LEU A 242 5.38 -18.91 9.23
C LEU A 242 4.04 -19.42 9.77
N ARG A 243 4.06 -20.21 10.84
CA ARG A 243 2.87 -20.68 11.54
C ARG A 243 2.21 -19.60 12.39
N ASP A 244 3.03 -18.79 13.03
CA ASP A 244 2.55 -17.64 13.79
C ASP A 244 1.98 -16.59 12.80
N HIS A 245 2.56 -16.49 11.59
CA HIS A 245 2.07 -15.67 10.46
C HIS A 245 1.24 -16.47 9.45
N ASN A 246 0.09 -16.97 9.85
CA ASN A 246 -0.79 -17.78 8.98
C ASN A 246 -1.20 -17.11 7.65
N GLN A 247 -1.22 -15.78 7.60
CA GLN A 247 -1.47 -14.98 6.39
C GLN A 247 -0.20 -14.51 5.67
N HIS A 248 0.96 -15.02 6.08
CA HIS A 248 2.21 -14.70 5.39
C HIS A 248 2.08 -15.08 3.91
N PRO A 249 2.46 -14.19 2.97
CA PRO A 249 2.36 -14.48 1.54
C PRO A 249 3.00 -15.82 1.16
N LEU A 250 4.17 -16.13 1.73
CA LEU A 250 4.83 -17.42 1.54
C LEU A 250 4.01 -18.61 2.05
N THR A 251 3.40 -18.52 3.23
CA THR A 251 2.51 -19.56 3.77
C THR A 251 1.31 -19.77 2.85
N ASN A 252 0.73 -18.67 2.33
CA ASN A 252 -0.37 -18.70 1.39
C ASN A 252 0.00 -19.39 0.06
N LEU A 253 1.21 -19.15 -0.47
CA LEU A 253 1.71 -19.86 -1.65
C LEU A 253 1.91 -21.35 -1.36
N LEU A 254 2.58 -21.68 -0.26
CA LEU A 254 2.93 -23.05 0.11
C LEU A 254 1.71 -23.90 0.46
N ARG A 255 0.63 -23.32 1.00
CA ARG A 255 -0.62 -24.07 1.31
C ARG A 255 -1.47 -24.34 0.07
N GLN A 256 -1.38 -23.50 -0.96
CA GLN A 256 -2.16 -23.63 -2.20
C GLN A 256 -1.52 -24.58 -3.21
N GLU A 257 -0.28 -24.96 -2.97
CA GLU A 257 0.44 -25.84 -3.89
C GLU A 257 -0.14 -27.26 -3.85
N GLN A 258 -0.97 -27.56 -4.84
CA GLN A 258 -1.36 -28.90 -5.25
C GLN A 258 -1.31 -28.96 -6.77
N ASP A 259 -0.94 -30.14 -7.30
CA ASP A 259 -0.77 -30.53 -8.72
C ASP A 259 -0.46 -29.38 -9.72
N PRO A 260 0.67 -29.40 -10.46
CA PRO A 260 0.93 -28.45 -11.54
C PRO A 260 -0.24 -28.26 -12.54
N ASN A 261 -1.12 -29.26 -12.69
CA ASN A 261 -2.33 -29.17 -13.52
C ASN A 261 -3.46 -28.35 -12.88
N GLU A 262 -3.53 -28.27 -11.55
CA GLU A 262 -4.56 -27.55 -10.80
C GLU A 262 -4.15 -26.11 -10.50
N ASN A 263 -2.89 -25.86 -10.09
CA ASN A 263 -2.41 -24.53 -9.71
C ASN A 263 -1.07 -24.17 -10.39
N PRO A 264 -0.99 -24.10 -11.73
CA PRO A 264 0.26 -23.91 -12.47
C PRO A 264 1.00 -22.62 -12.10
N LYS A 265 0.28 -21.52 -11.87
CA LYS A 265 0.88 -20.21 -11.53
C LYS A 265 1.61 -20.23 -10.19
N THR A 266 1.01 -20.85 -9.17
CA THR A 266 1.60 -20.94 -7.83
C THR A 266 2.87 -21.79 -7.86
N VAL A 267 2.82 -22.94 -8.55
CA VAL A 267 3.99 -23.82 -8.74
C VAL A 267 5.11 -23.08 -9.49
N GLN A 268 4.79 -22.38 -10.58
CA GLN A 268 5.76 -21.58 -11.32
C GLN A 268 6.41 -20.50 -10.43
N LYS A 269 5.61 -19.78 -9.62
CA LYS A 269 6.09 -18.72 -8.72
C LYS A 269 7.08 -19.26 -7.67
N LEU A 270 6.72 -20.35 -6.99
CA LEU A 270 7.61 -20.98 -6.00
C LEU A 270 8.86 -21.58 -6.65
N THR A 271 8.73 -22.16 -7.85
CA THR A 271 9.86 -22.69 -8.62
C THR A 271 10.84 -21.59 -9.00
N TYR A 272 10.32 -20.46 -9.47
CA TYR A 272 11.11 -19.28 -9.81
C TYR A 272 11.84 -18.70 -8.59
N TYR A 273 11.15 -18.52 -7.46
CA TYR A 273 11.79 -18.05 -6.22
C TYR A 273 12.88 -19.00 -5.72
N ASN A 274 12.63 -20.32 -5.78
CA ASN A 274 13.63 -21.31 -5.45
C ASN A 274 14.85 -21.24 -6.38
N HIS A 275 14.66 -20.96 -7.66
CA HIS A 275 15.77 -20.77 -8.60
C HIS A 275 16.55 -19.49 -8.31
N CYS A 276 15.90 -18.36 -8.02
CA CYS A 276 16.64 -17.13 -7.67
C CYS A 276 17.53 -17.30 -6.44
N LEU A 277 17.08 -18.09 -5.46
CA LEU A 277 17.86 -18.40 -4.27
C LEU A 277 19.10 -19.27 -4.54
N GLU A 278 19.17 -19.99 -5.65
CA GLU A 278 20.33 -20.81 -6.04
C GLU A 278 21.60 -19.98 -6.14
N LEU A 279 21.52 -18.83 -6.85
CA LEU A 279 22.64 -17.92 -7.04
C LEU A 279 22.96 -17.10 -5.77
N ILE A 280 22.03 -17.04 -4.82
CA ILE A 280 22.21 -16.36 -3.53
C ILE A 280 22.95 -17.27 -2.54
N ALA A 281 22.55 -18.54 -2.46
CA ALA A 281 23.13 -19.55 -1.56
C ALA A 281 24.53 -20.02 -1.98
N ALA A 282 24.96 -19.75 -3.22
CA ALA A 282 26.14 -20.35 -3.86
C ALA A 282 27.53 -19.96 -3.31
N ASN A 283 27.65 -19.13 -2.27
CA ASN A 283 28.96 -18.89 -1.64
C ASN A 283 28.81 -18.51 -0.17
N GLY A 284 29.54 -19.23 0.70
CA GLY A 284 29.66 -18.97 2.14
C GLY A 284 30.32 -17.61 2.44
N GLN A 285 29.65 -16.52 2.10
CA GLN A 285 29.98 -15.20 2.61
C GLN A 285 29.85 -15.25 4.13
N SER A 286 30.93 -14.88 4.81
CA SER A 286 31.11 -15.00 6.26
C SER A 286 30.23 -14.05 7.10
N ASN A 287 29.46 -13.18 6.44
CA ASN A 287 28.57 -12.21 7.06
C ASN A 287 27.13 -12.57 6.68
N ASP A 288 26.62 -13.62 7.34
CA ASP A 288 25.27 -14.22 7.23
C ASP A 288 24.24 -13.51 6.31
N PRO A 289 24.39 -13.59 4.97
CA PRO A 289 23.42 -13.00 4.04
C PRO A 289 22.08 -13.72 4.17
N LEU A 290 22.14 -15.03 4.46
CA LEU A 290 20.98 -15.88 4.68
C LEU A 290 20.24 -15.48 5.96
N GLY A 291 20.91 -15.06 7.02
CA GLY A 291 20.30 -14.64 8.28
C GLY A 291 19.48 -13.37 8.14
N THR A 292 20.04 -12.33 7.53
CA THR A 292 19.31 -11.08 7.26
C THR A 292 18.21 -11.29 6.23
N LEU A 293 18.51 -11.93 5.08
CA LEU A 293 17.51 -12.23 4.06
C LEU A 293 16.40 -13.12 4.60
N ARG A 294 16.70 -14.15 5.41
CA ARG A 294 15.69 -14.99 6.05
C ARG A 294 14.80 -14.15 6.96
N LYS A 295 15.39 -13.30 7.81
CA LYS A 295 14.61 -12.43 8.70
C LYS A 295 13.69 -11.51 7.88
N LYS A 296 14.19 -10.94 6.78
CA LYS A 296 13.41 -10.08 5.89
C LYS A 296 12.31 -10.87 5.13
N VAL A 297 12.59 -12.08 4.63
CA VAL A 297 11.61 -12.96 3.97
C VAL A 297 10.53 -13.46 4.93
N LEU A 298 10.86 -13.69 6.20
CA LEU A 298 9.90 -14.03 7.25
C LEU A 298 9.16 -12.80 7.81
N GLY A 299 9.66 -11.60 7.52
CA GLY A 299 9.00 -10.34 7.85
C GLY A 299 7.87 -10.08 6.86
N ARG A 300 6.62 -10.22 7.30
CA ARG A 300 5.44 -9.99 6.46
C ARG A 300 5.43 -8.60 5.79
N PRO A 301 5.80 -7.49 6.46
CA PRO A 301 5.98 -6.18 5.82
C PRO A 301 7.05 -6.11 4.74
N GLU A 302 8.14 -6.86 4.92
CA GLU A 302 9.31 -6.85 4.06
C GLU A 302 9.24 -7.89 2.94
N TYR A 303 8.29 -8.83 3.00
CA TYR A 303 8.23 -9.98 2.10
C TYR A 303 8.38 -9.58 0.64
N GLU A 304 7.49 -8.74 0.11
CA GLU A 304 7.53 -8.37 -1.31
C GLU A 304 8.83 -7.63 -1.65
N SER A 305 9.26 -6.67 -0.82
CA SER A 305 10.55 -5.99 -1.04
C SER A 305 11.74 -6.92 -1.04
N THR A 306 11.71 -7.95 -0.20
CA THR A 306 12.78 -8.94 -0.11
C THR A 306 12.75 -9.87 -1.31
N ILE A 307 11.57 -10.18 -1.84
CA ILE A 307 11.44 -10.91 -3.10
C ILE A 307 12.04 -10.09 -4.25
N ALA A 308 11.75 -8.79 -4.35
CA ALA A 308 12.41 -7.92 -5.34
C ALA A 308 13.94 -7.90 -5.18
N GLU A 309 14.43 -7.76 -3.94
CA GLU A 309 15.86 -7.84 -3.64
C GLU A 309 16.45 -9.17 -4.17
N ILE A 310 15.79 -10.31 -3.89
CA ILE A 310 16.20 -11.64 -4.35
C ILE A 310 16.21 -11.76 -5.88
N GLU A 311 15.16 -11.25 -6.56
CA GLU A 311 15.03 -11.26 -8.02
C GLU A 311 16.17 -10.48 -8.69
N VAL A 312 16.42 -9.26 -8.22
CA VAL A 312 17.46 -8.37 -8.75
C VAL A 312 18.85 -8.93 -8.48
N ILE A 313 19.13 -9.36 -7.25
CA ILE A 313 20.43 -9.95 -6.88
C ILE A 313 20.73 -11.19 -7.72
N SER A 314 19.74 -12.06 -7.92
CA SER A 314 19.86 -13.24 -8.78
C SER A 314 20.24 -12.84 -10.21
N ALA A 315 19.55 -11.85 -10.79
CA ALA A 315 19.83 -11.37 -12.14
C ALA A 315 21.21 -10.70 -12.26
N LEU A 316 21.58 -9.87 -11.29
CA LEU A 316 22.91 -9.25 -11.22
C LEU A 316 24.01 -10.31 -11.12
N ARG A 317 23.84 -11.34 -10.27
CA ARG A 317 24.81 -12.43 -10.13
C ARG A 317 24.90 -13.31 -11.37
N ARG A 318 23.84 -13.42 -12.16
CA ARG A 318 23.87 -14.12 -13.46
C ARG A 318 24.77 -13.38 -14.46
N GLU A 319 24.64 -12.06 -14.56
CA GLU A 319 25.41 -11.26 -15.53
C GLU A 319 26.82 -10.94 -15.04
N PHE A 320 26.94 -10.34 -13.84
CA PHE A 320 28.22 -9.89 -13.29
C PHE A 320 29.03 -11.01 -12.63
N ARG A 321 28.43 -12.19 -12.43
CA ARG A 321 28.96 -13.35 -11.69
C ARG A 321 28.98 -13.15 -10.17
N THR A 322 28.69 -14.23 -9.43
CA THR A 322 28.60 -14.24 -7.96
C THR A 322 29.75 -13.55 -7.21
N PRO A 323 31.05 -13.73 -7.55
CA PRO A 323 32.15 -13.09 -6.81
C PRO A 323 32.20 -11.57 -6.92
N ASN A 324 31.49 -11.00 -7.89
CA ASN A 324 31.49 -9.57 -8.16
C ASN A 324 30.27 -8.86 -7.59
N VAL A 325 29.31 -9.59 -7.00
CA VAL A 325 28.08 -9.01 -6.44
C VAL A 325 27.95 -9.43 -4.97
N ASP A 326 28.34 -8.50 -4.11
CA ASP A 326 28.17 -8.58 -2.66
C ASP A 326 26.74 -8.14 -2.28
N ILE A 327 26.15 -8.81 -1.28
CA ILE A 327 24.82 -8.49 -0.75
C ILE A 327 25.02 -7.78 0.59
N GLU A 328 24.31 -6.65 0.80
CA GLU A 328 24.30 -5.89 2.06
C GLU A 328 25.71 -5.56 2.60
N LYS A 329 26.66 -5.28 1.69
CA LYS A 329 28.02 -4.93 2.09
C LYS A 329 28.00 -3.60 2.81
N GLN A 330 28.69 -3.54 3.95
CA GLN A 330 28.83 -2.29 4.68
C GLN A 330 29.81 -1.35 3.96
N ALA A 331 29.31 -0.18 3.57
CA ALA A 331 30.09 0.95 3.07
C ALA A 331 30.91 1.60 4.21
N PRO A 332 31.96 2.39 3.92
CA PRO A 332 32.86 2.93 4.95
C PRO A 332 32.14 3.89 5.92
N ASN A 333 31.16 4.66 5.45
CA ASN A 333 30.24 5.46 6.25
C ASN A 333 29.26 4.65 7.14
N GLY A 334 29.33 3.32 7.10
CA GLY A 334 28.51 2.41 7.89
C GLY A 334 27.13 2.08 7.30
N LYS A 335 26.75 2.65 6.15
CA LYS A 335 25.53 2.29 5.40
C LYS A 335 25.67 0.90 4.80
N GLN A 336 24.54 0.27 4.50
CA GLN A 336 24.47 -1.08 3.93
C GLN A 336 23.45 -1.10 2.78
N PRO A 337 23.79 -0.53 1.61
CA PRO A 337 22.98 -0.70 0.41
C PRO A 337 22.79 -2.18 0.10
N ASP A 338 21.66 -2.55 -0.51
CA ASP A 338 21.29 -3.94 -0.73
C ASP A 338 22.31 -4.68 -1.62
N VAL A 339 22.97 -4.00 -2.56
CA VAL A 339 23.98 -4.58 -3.45
C VAL A 339 25.25 -3.74 -3.57
N HIS A 340 26.37 -4.43 -3.74
CA HIS A 340 27.66 -3.85 -4.10
C HIS A 340 28.28 -4.65 -5.23
N ILE A 341 28.52 -3.99 -6.38
CA ILE A 341 28.98 -4.62 -7.61
C ILE A 341 30.41 -4.14 -7.92
N ASN A 342 31.33 -5.08 -8.08
CA ASN A 342 32.66 -4.82 -8.61
C ASN A 342 32.69 -5.09 -10.12
N THR A 343 32.91 -4.05 -10.91
CA THR A 343 33.20 -4.20 -12.34
C THR A 343 34.71 -4.16 -12.58
N SER A 344 35.13 -4.29 -13.84
CA SER A 344 36.55 -4.17 -14.21
C SER A 344 37.11 -2.74 -14.05
N SER A 345 36.25 -1.72 -14.04
CA SER A 345 36.66 -0.31 -14.08
C SER A 345 36.11 0.54 -12.92
N LYS A 346 34.98 0.12 -12.33
CA LYS A 346 34.23 0.88 -11.30
C LYS A 346 33.57 -0.02 -10.27
N THR A 347 33.24 0.56 -9.13
CA THR A 347 32.35 -0.03 -8.13
C THR A 347 30.99 0.64 -8.23
N ILE A 348 29.91 -0.14 -8.06
CA ILE A 348 28.53 0.33 -8.06
C ILE A 348 27.87 -0.07 -6.75
N TRP A 349 27.29 0.90 -6.04
CA TRP A 349 26.47 0.67 -4.85
C TRP A 349 25.00 0.81 -5.21
N GLY A 350 24.20 -0.22 -4.92
CA GLY A 350 22.79 -0.26 -5.32
C GLY A 350 21.83 -0.45 -4.17
N GLU A 351 20.71 0.26 -4.22
CA GLU A 351 19.55 0.04 -3.35
C GLU A 351 18.38 -0.50 -4.19
N ILE A 352 17.66 -1.49 -3.68
CA ILE A 352 16.50 -2.09 -4.36
C ILE A 352 15.25 -1.73 -3.56
N THR A 353 14.19 -1.32 -4.24
CA THR A 353 12.96 -0.93 -3.56
C THR A 353 11.71 -1.31 -4.34
N ILE A 354 10.59 -1.46 -3.64
CA ILE A 354 9.27 -1.55 -4.22
C ILE A 354 8.47 -0.37 -3.68
N PRO A 355 7.92 0.48 -4.55
CA PRO A 355 6.96 1.45 -4.12
C PRO A 355 5.69 0.69 -3.75
N ARG A 356 5.36 0.68 -2.47
CA ARG A 356 4.18 -0.04 -1.97
C ARG A 356 2.96 0.39 -2.80
N PRO A 357 2.14 -0.57 -3.30
CA PRO A 357 0.97 -0.24 -4.08
C PRO A 357 0.08 0.69 -3.26
N GLN A 358 -0.25 1.84 -3.84
CA GLN A 358 -1.38 2.60 -3.34
C GLN A 358 -2.64 1.86 -3.80
N THR A 359 -3.70 1.86 -2.98
CA THR A 359 -5.01 1.42 -3.46
C THR A 359 -5.26 2.07 -4.81
N SER A 360 -5.64 1.28 -5.81
CA SER A 360 -5.83 1.69 -7.22
C SER A 360 -6.69 2.97 -7.36
N TYR A 361 -7.51 3.27 -6.36
CA TYR A 361 -8.23 4.52 -6.17
C TYR A 361 -7.36 5.78 -6.04
N GLN A 362 -6.24 5.77 -5.31
CA GLN A 362 -5.32 6.92 -5.18
C GLN A 362 -4.54 7.19 -6.47
N VAL A 363 -4.23 6.13 -7.22
CA VAL A 363 -3.67 6.20 -8.58
C VAL A 363 -4.70 6.79 -9.54
N ALA A 364 -5.93 6.28 -9.53
CA ALA A 364 -7.04 6.79 -10.34
C ALA A 364 -7.34 8.27 -10.04
N ARG A 365 -7.35 8.69 -8.77
CA ARG A 365 -7.58 10.10 -8.39
C ARG A 365 -6.45 11.02 -8.83
N ARG A 366 -5.20 10.53 -8.93
CA ARG A 366 -4.07 11.29 -9.48
C ARG A 366 -4.13 11.50 -10.99
N TYR A 367 -4.76 10.58 -11.72
CA TYR A 367 -4.88 10.64 -13.18
C TYR A 367 -6.25 11.13 -13.68
N SER A 368 -7.26 11.29 -12.81
CA SER A 368 -8.64 11.64 -13.18
C SER A 368 -9.14 12.97 -12.59
N LEU A 369 -8.26 13.91 -12.26
CA LEU A 369 -8.72 15.24 -11.87
C LEU A 369 -9.04 16.09 -13.11
N ARG A 370 -10.31 16.52 -13.19
CA ARG A 370 -10.84 17.52 -14.13
C ARG A 370 -10.41 18.94 -13.74
N THR A 371 -9.16 19.17 -13.35
CA THR A 371 -8.67 20.50 -12.94
C THR A 371 -7.83 21.15 -14.02
N ASN A 372 -8.01 22.47 -14.12
CA ASN A 372 -7.29 23.35 -15.04
C ASN A 372 -5.77 23.23 -14.75
N PRO A 373 -4.92 22.93 -15.75
CA PRO A 373 -3.47 22.74 -15.60
C PRO A 373 -2.74 23.93 -14.96
N GLN A 374 -3.33 25.13 -14.99
CA GLN A 374 -2.75 26.33 -14.39
C GLN A 374 -3.00 26.48 -12.88
N ASP A 375 -3.84 25.64 -12.29
CA ASP A 375 -4.20 25.73 -10.86
C ASP A 375 -3.17 24.99 -9.99
N THR A 376 -1.93 25.48 -9.99
CA THR A 376 -0.74 24.84 -9.39
C THR A 376 -0.84 24.62 -7.88
N ASP A 377 -1.70 25.35 -7.18
CA ASP A 377 -1.89 25.24 -5.73
C ASP A 377 -2.56 23.92 -5.30
N TYR A 378 -3.25 23.24 -6.24
CA TYR A 378 -3.86 21.92 -6.01
C TYR A 378 -2.93 20.74 -6.34
N TRP A 379 -1.75 20.99 -6.91
CA TRP A 379 -0.85 19.94 -7.36
C TRP A 379 0.20 19.68 -6.27
N PRO A 380 0.29 18.48 -5.68
CA PRO A 380 1.39 18.18 -4.77
C PRO A 380 2.72 18.29 -5.53
N LYS A 381 3.65 19.12 -5.04
CA LYS A 381 4.97 19.41 -5.67
C LYS A 381 5.72 18.16 -6.14
N LYS A 382 5.59 17.05 -5.41
CA LYS A 382 6.13 15.73 -5.77
C LYS A 382 5.09 14.65 -5.49
N SER A 383 4.96 13.67 -6.37
CA SER A 383 4.13 12.48 -6.12
C SER A 383 4.66 11.69 -4.93
N HIS A 384 3.81 10.90 -4.27
CA HIS A 384 4.25 10.06 -3.14
C HIS A 384 5.36 9.08 -3.54
N LEU A 385 5.31 8.58 -4.77
CA LEU A 385 6.36 7.72 -5.33
C LEU A 385 7.68 8.47 -5.49
N GLN A 386 7.68 9.68 -6.05
CA GLN A 386 8.88 10.52 -6.11
C GLN A 386 9.44 10.83 -4.72
N LYS A 387 8.57 11.06 -3.72
CA LYS A 387 9.02 11.23 -2.33
C LYS A 387 9.69 9.96 -1.76
N GLN A 388 9.17 8.78 -2.06
CA GLN A 388 9.80 7.51 -1.64
C GLN A 388 11.18 7.32 -2.28
N ILE A 389 11.30 7.62 -3.57
CA ILE A 389 12.57 7.60 -4.31
C ILE A 389 13.58 8.54 -3.65
N LEU A 390 13.21 9.80 -3.43
CA LEU A 390 14.08 10.80 -2.81
C LEU A 390 14.51 10.39 -1.39
N ASN A 391 13.58 9.93 -0.57
CA ASN A 391 13.91 9.44 0.78
C ASN A 391 14.92 8.29 0.74
N LYS A 392 14.84 7.39 -0.25
CA LYS A 392 15.79 6.30 -0.43
C LYS A 392 17.16 6.81 -0.87
N VAL A 393 17.18 7.75 -1.81
CA VAL A 393 18.42 8.38 -2.28
C VAL A 393 19.12 9.10 -1.12
N GLU A 394 18.42 9.98 -0.40
CA GLU A 394 18.96 10.76 0.73
C GLU A 394 19.45 9.86 1.88
N SER A 395 18.77 8.74 2.15
CA SER A 395 19.06 7.90 3.33
C SER A 395 20.14 6.84 3.12
N GLN A 396 20.31 6.32 1.90
CA GLN A 396 21.25 5.23 1.59
C GLN A 396 22.26 5.59 0.50
N ILE A 397 21.81 6.19 -0.60
CA ILE A 397 22.63 6.39 -1.80
C ILE A 397 23.56 7.59 -1.67
N GLN A 398 23.01 8.78 -1.38
CA GLN A 398 23.77 10.02 -1.25
C GLN A 398 24.94 9.89 -0.25
N PRO A 399 24.73 9.39 0.98
CA PRO A 399 25.83 9.28 1.93
C PRO A 399 26.96 8.36 1.43
N VAL A 400 26.64 7.33 0.65
CA VAL A 400 27.63 6.41 0.09
C VAL A 400 28.38 7.09 -1.05
N LYS A 401 27.67 7.78 -1.96
CA LYS A 401 28.30 8.57 -3.02
C LYS A 401 29.29 9.59 -2.47
N GLU A 402 28.88 10.35 -1.46
CA GLU A 402 29.70 11.39 -0.83
C GLU A 402 30.96 10.84 -0.17
N ASP A 403 30.90 9.62 0.38
CA ASP A 403 32.00 8.98 1.11
C ASP A 403 32.97 8.23 0.18
N THR A 404 32.47 7.58 -0.87
CA THR A 404 33.29 6.72 -1.74
C THR A 404 33.60 7.33 -3.11
N GLY A 405 32.74 8.20 -3.63
CA GLY A 405 32.79 8.69 -5.02
C GLY A 405 32.50 7.61 -6.07
N ASP A 406 32.05 6.43 -5.65
CA ASP A 406 31.72 5.31 -6.54
C ASP A 406 30.43 5.57 -7.34
N LEU A 407 30.12 4.70 -8.29
CA LEU A 407 28.82 4.76 -8.98
C LEU A 407 27.72 4.29 -8.03
N THR A 408 26.52 4.80 -8.27
CA THR A 408 25.34 4.52 -7.46
C THR A 408 24.14 4.18 -8.33
N MET A 409 23.31 3.27 -7.83
CA MET A 409 22.16 2.74 -8.56
C MET A 409 20.95 2.64 -7.65
N LEU A 410 19.79 3.02 -8.17
CA LEU A 410 18.51 2.75 -7.53
C LEU A 410 17.69 1.84 -8.45
N VAL A 411 17.26 0.70 -7.93
CA VAL A 411 16.44 -0.28 -8.65
C VAL A 411 15.05 -0.33 -8.04
N ILE A 412 14.01 -0.16 -8.85
CA ILE A 412 12.63 -0.05 -8.38
C ILE A 412 11.78 -1.10 -9.07
N LYS A 413 11.22 -2.05 -8.31
CA LYS A 413 10.21 -2.99 -8.82
C LYS A 413 8.85 -2.31 -8.91
N ASN A 414 8.02 -2.66 -9.88
CA ASN A 414 6.73 -2.01 -10.06
C ASN A 414 5.60 -2.98 -10.40
N GLU A 415 4.86 -3.42 -9.37
CA GLU A 415 3.89 -4.52 -9.49
C GLU A 415 2.49 -4.08 -9.97
N ASP A 416 2.11 -2.80 -9.79
CA ASP A 416 0.72 -2.33 -9.97
C ASP A 416 0.56 -1.09 -10.87
N SER A 417 1.64 -0.57 -11.45
CA SER A 417 1.52 0.50 -12.44
C SER A 417 2.25 0.08 -13.70
N LYS A 418 1.51 -0.07 -14.80
CA LYS A 418 2.07 -0.12 -16.15
C LYS A 418 2.81 1.18 -16.38
N VAL A 419 4.07 1.24 -15.98
CA VAL A 419 4.94 2.35 -16.31
C VAL A 419 5.43 2.01 -17.71
N ASP A 420 4.62 2.39 -18.69
CA ASP A 420 5.12 2.58 -20.02
C ASP A 420 6.30 3.56 -19.98
N LYS A 421 7.06 3.61 -21.07
CA LYS A 421 8.18 4.54 -21.25
C LYS A 421 7.81 5.98 -20.84
N ASP A 422 6.56 6.41 -21.06
CA ASP A 422 6.09 7.75 -20.73
C ASP A 422 6.04 7.99 -19.23
N THR A 423 5.67 6.99 -18.43
CA THR A 423 5.65 7.12 -16.96
C THR A 423 7.06 7.06 -16.37
N PHE A 424 7.97 6.26 -16.95
CA PHE A 424 9.40 6.26 -16.59
C PHE A 424 10.01 7.63 -16.88
N GLN A 425 9.73 8.17 -18.07
CA GLN A 425 10.09 9.53 -18.45
C GLN A 425 9.43 10.59 -17.57
N ASN A 426 8.23 10.38 -17.07
CA ASN A 426 7.60 11.33 -16.13
C ASN A 426 8.30 11.35 -14.77
N TYR A 427 8.91 10.25 -14.31
CA TYR A 427 9.75 10.27 -13.11
C TYR A 427 10.99 11.12 -13.33
N ILE A 428 11.70 10.85 -14.42
CA ILE A 428 12.98 11.48 -14.74
C ILE A 428 12.78 12.94 -15.15
N LEU A 429 11.99 13.17 -16.19
CA LEU A 429 11.87 14.46 -16.87
C LEU A 429 10.76 15.35 -16.31
N GLY A 430 9.83 14.83 -15.51
CA GLY A 430 8.65 15.55 -15.02
C GLY A 430 7.39 15.32 -15.86
N ARG A 431 6.22 15.65 -15.29
CA ARG A 431 4.91 15.26 -15.86
C ARG A 431 4.58 16.00 -17.14
N LEU A 432 4.16 15.29 -18.19
CA LEU A 432 3.52 15.90 -19.37
C LEU A 432 2.08 16.33 -19.05
N GLY A 433 1.76 17.59 -19.33
CA GLY A 433 0.44 18.20 -19.22
C GLY A 433 0.04 18.93 -20.49
N LEU A 434 -1.26 19.19 -20.65
CA LEU A 434 -1.81 19.92 -21.79
C LEU A 434 -2.22 21.31 -21.30
N ALA A 435 -1.45 22.36 -21.60
CA ALA A 435 -1.83 23.73 -21.28
C ALA A 435 -2.81 24.26 -22.33
N ILE A 436 -3.97 24.71 -21.86
CA ILE A 436 -4.92 25.45 -22.67
C ILE A 436 -4.53 26.94 -22.52
N PRO A 437 -4.12 27.62 -23.60
CA PRO A 437 -3.80 29.03 -23.54
C PRO A 437 -5.03 29.86 -23.14
N GLU A 438 -4.82 31.04 -22.55
CA GLU A 438 -5.92 31.96 -22.19
C GLU A 438 -6.70 32.48 -23.41
N ASP A 439 -6.09 32.42 -24.59
CA ASP A 439 -6.72 32.77 -25.86
C ASP A 439 -7.72 31.66 -26.29
N PRO A 440 -9.02 31.94 -26.38
CA PRO A 440 -10.04 30.96 -26.73
C PRO A 440 -9.92 30.38 -28.15
N ASP A 441 -9.14 31.01 -29.03
CA ASP A 441 -8.89 30.54 -30.40
C ASP A 441 -7.55 29.77 -30.53
N ALA A 442 -6.75 29.67 -29.45
CA ALA A 442 -5.47 29.00 -29.47
C ALA A 442 -5.59 27.49 -29.20
N GLU A 443 -4.83 26.70 -29.96
CA GLU A 443 -4.76 25.25 -29.76
C GLU A 443 -4.05 24.91 -28.43
N PRO A 444 -4.51 23.87 -27.71
CA PRO A 444 -3.79 23.38 -26.54
C PRO A 444 -2.36 22.97 -26.87
N ILE A 445 -1.42 23.36 -26.01
CA ILE A 445 0.00 23.02 -26.14
C ILE A 445 0.38 21.98 -25.09
N VAL A 446 1.20 21.00 -25.49
CA VAL A 446 1.78 20.04 -24.55
C VAL A 446 2.95 20.72 -23.82
N ILE A 447 2.88 20.79 -22.50
CA ILE A 447 3.93 21.33 -21.63
C ILE A 447 4.42 20.24 -20.69
N ARG A 448 5.71 20.28 -20.29
CA ARG A 448 6.23 19.42 -19.23
C ARG A 448 6.26 20.25 -17.94
N GLY A 449 5.53 19.81 -16.92
CA GLY A 449 5.48 20.46 -15.61
C GLY A 449 6.76 20.24 -14.81
N GLU A 450 7.10 21.21 -13.96
CA GLU A 450 8.34 21.29 -13.17
C GLU A 450 8.48 20.19 -12.09
N THR A 451 7.47 19.34 -11.89
CA THR A 451 7.42 18.37 -10.79
C THR A 451 8.20 17.07 -11.05
N GLY A 452 9.27 17.09 -11.85
CA GLY A 452 10.16 15.94 -12.08
C GLY A 452 11.01 15.61 -10.86
N LEU A 453 11.93 14.66 -11.00
CA LEU A 453 13.15 14.71 -10.19
C LEU A 453 13.87 15.97 -10.66
N GLU A 454 13.66 17.11 -10.00
CA GLU A 454 14.37 18.36 -10.34
C GLU A 454 15.87 18.04 -10.41
N TYR A 455 16.44 18.23 -11.60
CA TYR A 455 17.77 17.79 -12.00
C TYR A 455 18.91 18.46 -11.24
N ASP A 456 18.65 19.54 -10.50
CA ASP A 456 19.73 20.38 -9.98
C ASP A 456 20.53 19.72 -8.85
N ASP A 457 20.05 18.63 -8.22
CA ASP A 457 20.77 17.98 -7.11
C ASP A 457 20.78 16.43 -7.10
N ILE A 458 19.95 15.72 -7.87
CA ILE A 458 19.89 14.24 -7.75
C ILE A 458 21.02 13.53 -8.49
N ASP A 459 21.47 14.07 -9.62
CA ASP A 459 22.55 13.51 -10.44
C ASP A 459 23.91 13.64 -9.74
N ASP A 460 24.02 14.53 -8.74
CA ASP A 460 25.19 14.60 -7.85
C ASP A 460 25.34 13.31 -7.03
N TYR A 461 24.24 12.58 -6.82
CA TYR A 461 24.16 11.46 -5.89
C TYR A 461 23.75 10.14 -6.51
N LEU A 462 23.02 10.14 -7.63
CA LEU A 462 22.48 8.96 -8.29
C LEU A 462 22.95 8.89 -9.75
N ASP A 463 23.68 7.82 -10.10
CA ASP A 463 24.20 7.64 -11.46
C ASP A 463 23.27 6.82 -12.36
N ILE A 464 22.58 5.83 -11.78
CA ILE A 464 21.77 4.84 -12.52
C ILE A 464 20.39 4.70 -11.88
N LEU A 465 19.35 4.79 -12.68
CA LEU A 465 17.98 4.45 -12.26
C LEU A 465 17.46 3.28 -13.09
N VAL A 466 17.02 2.21 -12.41
CA VAL A 466 16.40 1.04 -13.04
C VAL A 466 14.96 0.91 -12.57
N LEU A 467 14.03 0.77 -13.51
CA LEU A 467 12.68 0.29 -13.23
C LEU A 467 12.53 -1.11 -13.83
N PHE A 468 11.95 -2.04 -13.07
CA PHE A 468 11.68 -3.38 -13.59
C PHE A 468 10.34 -3.94 -13.09
N ASP A 469 9.86 -4.95 -13.78
CA ASP A 469 8.76 -5.81 -13.35
C ASP A 469 9.11 -7.28 -13.56
N THR A 470 8.41 -8.17 -12.87
CA THR A 470 8.50 -9.62 -13.07
C THR A 470 7.38 -10.04 -14.03
N LEU A 471 7.73 -10.70 -15.13
CA LEU A 471 6.74 -11.15 -16.11
C LEU A 471 5.64 -11.99 -15.43
N ASN A 472 4.39 -11.64 -15.74
CA ASN A 472 3.22 -12.38 -15.27
C ASN A 472 3.20 -13.85 -15.73
N ASP A 473 4.01 -14.19 -16.73
CA ASP A 473 4.24 -15.54 -17.23
C ASP A 473 5.66 -16.02 -16.88
N LEU A 474 5.75 -16.83 -15.82
CA LEU A 474 6.99 -17.44 -15.34
C LEU A 474 7.30 -18.77 -16.04
N SER A 475 6.65 -19.09 -17.17
CA SER A 475 6.88 -20.35 -17.89
C SER A 475 8.13 -20.35 -18.76
N SER A 476 8.66 -19.17 -19.12
CA SER A 476 9.86 -19.04 -19.96
C SER A 476 10.71 -17.84 -19.53
N PRO A 477 12.03 -17.99 -19.34
CA PRO A 477 12.92 -16.85 -19.10
C PRO A 477 13.05 -15.99 -20.38
N PRO A 478 13.38 -14.68 -20.25
CA PRO A 478 13.74 -13.98 -19.02
C PRO A 478 12.54 -13.59 -18.15
N TYR A 479 12.69 -13.64 -16.82
CA TYR A 479 11.59 -13.39 -15.86
C TYR A 479 11.46 -11.94 -15.41
N ILE A 480 12.49 -11.11 -15.59
CA ILE A 480 12.46 -9.68 -15.27
C ILE A 480 12.69 -8.86 -16.54
N GLU A 481 11.91 -7.80 -16.70
CA GLU A 481 11.98 -6.86 -17.83
C GLU A 481 11.92 -5.43 -17.29
N GLY A 482 12.65 -4.49 -17.90
CA GLY A 482 12.75 -3.15 -17.35
C GLY A 482 13.30 -2.08 -18.29
N GLN A 483 13.74 -0.99 -17.68
CA GLN A 483 14.37 0.15 -18.33
C GLN A 483 15.54 0.62 -17.47
N VAL A 484 16.66 0.93 -18.12
CA VAL A 484 17.88 1.43 -17.46
C VAL A 484 18.12 2.86 -17.90
N ALA A 485 18.11 3.80 -16.96
CA ALA A 485 18.50 5.19 -17.20
C ALA A 485 19.94 5.44 -16.76
N ASN A 486 20.73 5.99 -17.68
CA ASN A 486 22.06 6.49 -17.44
C ASN A 486 22.00 8.00 -17.17
N LEU A 487 22.12 8.41 -15.91
CA LEU A 487 21.92 9.82 -15.52
C LEU A 487 23.21 10.64 -15.64
N THR A 488 24.38 10.03 -15.45
CA THR A 488 25.67 10.73 -15.37
C THR A 488 26.68 10.34 -16.47
N ASP A 489 26.18 9.82 -17.61
CA ASP A 489 27.00 9.40 -18.78
C ASP A 489 28.10 8.38 -18.41
N ILE A 490 27.67 7.28 -17.78
CA ILE A 490 28.52 6.16 -17.36
C ILE A 490 29.01 5.35 -18.57
N ASP A 491 30.15 4.65 -18.39
CA ASP A 491 30.71 3.68 -19.33
C ASP A 491 29.61 2.79 -19.97
N PRO A 492 29.44 2.84 -21.31
CA PRO A 492 28.45 2.05 -22.03
C PRO A 492 28.54 0.55 -21.75
N THR A 493 29.72 0.03 -21.44
CA THR A 493 29.91 -1.40 -21.12
C THR A 493 29.15 -1.79 -19.85
N ILE A 494 29.12 -0.90 -18.84
CA ILE A 494 28.39 -1.13 -17.59
C ILE A 494 26.88 -1.05 -17.86
N ILE A 495 26.46 -0.08 -18.66
CA ILE A 495 25.05 0.10 -19.02
C ILE A 495 24.53 -1.06 -19.85
N ASP A 496 25.29 -1.53 -20.85
CA ASP A 496 24.96 -2.71 -21.66
C ASP A 496 24.77 -3.97 -20.80
N GLN A 497 25.63 -4.16 -19.80
CA GLN A 497 25.49 -5.27 -18.85
C GLN A 497 24.23 -5.14 -18.00
N LEU A 498 23.91 -3.94 -17.51
CA LEU A 498 22.67 -3.71 -16.76
C LEU A 498 21.44 -3.89 -17.64
N VAL A 499 21.49 -3.43 -18.89
CA VAL A 499 20.46 -3.69 -19.90
C VAL A 499 20.24 -5.20 -20.09
N ASN A 500 21.30 -6.01 -20.14
CA ASN A 500 21.18 -7.47 -20.20
C ASN A 500 20.63 -8.09 -18.90
N VAL A 501 20.99 -7.57 -17.73
CA VAL A 501 20.45 -8.02 -16.43
C VAL A 501 18.94 -7.92 -16.43
N PHE A 502 18.43 -6.75 -16.82
CA PHE A 502 17.03 -6.37 -16.73
C PHE A 502 16.23 -6.58 -18.03
N ASN A 503 16.84 -7.17 -19.07
CA ASN A 503 16.22 -7.34 -20.40
C ASN A 503 15.57 -6.04 -20.88
N ALA A 504 16.32 -4.94 -20.76
CA ALA A 504 15.78 -3.59 -20.78
C ALA A 504 16.14 -2.81 -22.05
N ASP A 505 15.45 -1.69 -22.27
CA ASP A 505 15.93 -0.62 -23.14
C ASP A 505 16.78 0.38 -22.34
N GLU A 506 17.83 0.93 -22.95
CA GLU A 506 18.57 2.07 -22.40
C GLU A 506 17.82 3.38 -22.65
N LEU A 507 17.77 4.24 -21.63
CA LEU A 507 17.23 5.59 -21.70
C LEU A 507 18.30 6.61 -21.27
N THR A 508 18.78 7.40 -22.23
CA THR A 508 19.61 8.58 -21.95
C THR A 508 18.69 9.80 -21.85
N PRO A 509 18.61 10.50 -20.70
CA PRO A 509 17.87 11.76 -20.62
C PRO A 509 18.51 12.78 -21.57
N SER A 510 17.71 13.36 -22.47
CA SER A 510 18.16 14.33 -23.49
C SER A 510 18.01 15.77 -23.02
#